data_AF-A0A0B0VWJ8-F1
#
_entry.id   AF-A0A0B0VWJ8-F1
#
_cell.length_a   1.000
_cell.length_b   1.000
_cell.length_c   1.000
_cell.angle_alpha   90.00
_cell.angle_beta   90.00
_cell.angle_gamma   90.00
#
_symmetry.space_group_name_H-M   'P 1'
#
loop_
_entity.id
_entity.type
_entity.pdbx_description
1 polymer ?
#
loop_
_entity_poly.entity_id
_entity_poly.type
_entity_poly.pdbx_seq_one_letter_code
_entity_poly.pdbx_strand_id
1 'polypeptide(L)' 'MPENNTRKPDKSATVHIDAGTMEKIERYQQFIKDNHPGMPVPTKGQITRSAVEYWYRATLGAWL' A
#
# COMPACT_ATOMS: atom_id res chain seq x y z
N MET A 1 2.42 16.27 33.56
CA MET A 1 2.38 17.09 32.31
C MET A 1 1.38 16.43 31.39
N PRO A 2 0.34 17.10 30.89
CA PRO A 2 -0.62 16.46 30.01
C PRO A 2 0.03 16.18 28.66
N GLU A 3 0.00 14.91 28.26
CA GLU A 3 0.38 14.43 26.94
C GLU A 3 -0.37 15.19 25.84
N ASN A 4 0.40 15.90 25.02
CA ASN A 4 -0.11 16.76 23.96
C ASN A 4 -0.64 15.89 22.80
N ASN A 5 -1.94 15.61 22.83
CA ASN A 5 -2.66 14.71 21.92
C ASN A 5 -2.90 15.29 20.50
N THR A 6 -2.01 16.14 19.99
CA THR A 6 -2.13 16.78 18.66
C THR A 6 -0.96 16.47 17.72
N ARG A 7 -0.39 15.26 17.79
CA ARG A 7 0.37 14.76 16.64
C ARG A 7 -0.62 14.37 15.55
N LYS A 8 -0.80 15.25 14.56
CA LYS A 8 -1.35 14.85 13.26
C LYS A 8 -0.53 13.62 12.83
N PRO A 9 -1.17 12.48 12.48
CA PRO A 9 -0.41 11.32 12.04
C PRO A 9 0.48 11.76 10.89
N ASP A 10 1.77 11.43 10.98
CA ASP A 10 2.72 11.72 9.91
C ASP A 10 2.12 11.25 8.59
N LYS A 11 2.15 12.12 7.57
CA LYS A 11 1.51 11.85 6.26
C LYS A 11 2.14 10.66 5.53
N SER A 12 3.24 10.13 6.03
CA SER A 12 3.97 8.99 5.48
C SER A 12 4.58 8.16 6.61
N ALA A 13 4.48 6.84 6.49
CA ALA A 13 5.19 5.87 7.32
C ALA A 13 6.13 5.04 6.44
N THR A 14 7.28 4.66 6.98
CA THR A 14 8.20 3.72 6.33
C THR A 14 7.93 2.32 6.86
N VAL A 15 7.75 1.36 5.96
CA VAL A 15 7.57 -0.06 6.30
C VAL A 15 8.67 -0.88 5.64
N HIS A 16 9.15 -1.90 6.35
CA HIS A 16 10.06 -2.88 5.78
C HIS A 16 9.24 -4.00 5.15
N ILE A 17 9.52 -4.30 3.89
CA ILE A 17 8.86 -5.34 3.11
C ILE A 17 9.94 -6.37 2.76
N ASP A 18 9.63 -7.65 2.89
CA ASP A 18 10.58 -8.72 2.54
C ASP A 18 10.86 -8.76 1.03
N ALA A 19 11.99 -9.35 0.67
CA ALA A 19 12.46 -9.41 -0.72
C ALA A 19 11.48 -10.15 -1.65
N GLY A 20 10.83 -11.22 -1.18
CA GLY A 20 9.88 -11.99 -1.98
C GLY A 20 8.59 -11.22 -2.24
N THR A 21 8.11 -10.44 -1.27
CA THR A 21 6.97 -9.54 -1.48
C THR A 21 7.35 -8.38 -2.42
N MET A 22 8.56 -7.83 -2.32
CA MET A 22 9.06 -6.81 -3.25
C MET A 22 9.14 -7.33 -4.69
N GLU A 23 9.62 -8.55 -4.90
CA GLU A 23 9.68 -9.19 -6.22
C GLU A 23 8.28 -9.33 -6.85
N LYS A 24 7.27 -9.72 -6.07
CA LYS A 24 5.87 -9.80 -6.54
C LYS A 24 5.34 -8.43 -6.98
N ILE A 25 5.64 -7.37 -6.24
CA ILE A 25 5.28 -5.99 -6.61
C ILE A 25 5.91 -5.62 -7.96
N GLU A 26 7.18 -5.94 -8.16
CA GLU A 26 7.91 -5.63 -9.40
C GLU A 26 7.40 -6.42 -10.59
N ARG A 27 7.13 -7.71 -10.41
CA ARG A 27 6.53 -8.55 -11.45
C ARG A 27 5.15 -8.05 -11.85
N TYR A 28 4.34 -7.58 -10.90
CA TYR A 28 3.06 -6.96 -11.21
C TYR A 28 3.22 -5.65 -12.00
N GLN A 29 4.17 -4.78 -11.59
CA GLN A 29 4.46 -3.57 -12.34
C GLN A 29 4.91 -3.87 -13.79
N GLN A 30 5.71 -4.91 -13.98
CA GLN A 30 6.14 -5.35 -15.31
C GLN A 30 4.97 -5.91 -16.13
N PHE A 31 4.12 -6.75 -15.53
CA PHE A 31 2.91 -7.26 -16.18
C PHE A 31 2.02 -6.13 -16.72
N ILE A 32 1.81 -5.06 -15.94
CA ILE A 32 1.01 -3.91 -16.40
C ILE A 32 1.67 -3.20 -17.58
N LYS A 33 3.00 -3.01 -17.55
CA LYS A 33 3.73 -2.40 -18.68
C LYS A 33 3.58 -3.20 -19.97
N ASP A 34 3.68 -4.53 -19.85
CA ASP A 34 3.68 -5.43 -21.01
C ASP A 34 2.28 -5.63 -21.59
N ASN A 35 1.24 -5.65 -20.74
CA ASN A 35 -0.13 -6.03 -21.14
C ASN A 35 -1.07 -4.83 -21.31
N HIS A 36 -0.73 -3.66 -20.74
CA HIS A 36 -1.57 -2.46 -20.79
C HIS A 36 -0.75 -1.22 -21.20
N PRO A 37 -0.21 -1.18 -22.43
CA PRO A 37 0.53 -0.03 -22.93
C PRO A 37 -0.41 1.18 -23.06
N GLY A 38 -0.34 2.09 -22.10
CA GLY A 38 -1.21 3.28 -22.00
C GLY A 38 -1.85 3.47 -20.62
N MET A 39 -1.81 2.46 -19.75
CA MET A 39 -2.21 2.62 -18.36
C MET A 39 -1.03 3.05 -17.49
N PRO A 40 -1.24 3.96 -16.52
CA PRO A 40 -0.20 4.31 -15.56
C PRO A 40 0.14 3.11 -14.68
N VAL A 41 1.43 2.80 -14.59
CA VAL A 41 1.93 1.74 -13.71
C VAL A 41 1.82 2.20 -12.26
N PRO A 42 1.09 1.49 -11.39
CA PRO A 42 0.95 1.90 -10.00
C PRO A 42 2.30 1.81 -9.27
N THR A 43 2.57 2.79 -8.41
CA THR A 43 3.76 2.82 -7.55
C THR A 43 3.68 1.74 -6.47
N LYS A 44 4.83 1.36 -5.90
CA LYS A 44 4.89 0.39 -4.80
C LYS A 44 4.05 0.80 -3.59
N GLY A 45 4.03 2.11 -3.28
CA GLY A 45 3.20 2.68 -2.22
C GLY A 45 1.70 2.59 -2.52
N GLN A 46 1.28 2.82 -3.78
CA GLN A 46 -0.11 2.64 -4.19
C GLN A 46 -0.54 1.18 -4.09
N ILE A 47 0.29 0.25 -4.55
CA ILE A 47 0.04 -1.19 -4.44
C ILE A 47 -0.11 -1.61 -2.98
N THR A 48 0.82 -1.17 -2.12
CA THR A 48 0.79 -1.47 -0.68
C THR A 48 -0.45 -0.89 -0.01
N ARG A 49 -0.81 0.37 -0.33
CA ARG A 49 -2.01 1.02 0.20
C ARG A 49 -3.27 0.28 -0.20
N SER A 50 -3.40 -0.11 -1.48
CA SER A 50 -4.54 -0.87 -1.96
C SER A 50 -4.65 -2.24 -1.28
N ALA A 51 -3.54 -2.92 -1.02
CA ALA A 51 -3.53 -4.19 -0.31
C ALA A 51 -4.00 -4.02 1.15
N VAL A 52 -3.53 -2.99 1.86
CA VAL A 52 -3.98 -2.68 3.22
C VAL A 52 -5.47 -2.33 3.25
N GLU A 53 -5.94 -1.48 2.33
CA GLU A 53 -7.35 -1.11 2.22
C GLU A 53 -8.24 -2.33 1.94
N TYR A 54 -7.81 -3.24 1.08
CA TYR A 54 -8.51 -4.50 0.81
C TYR A 54 -8.68 -5.30 2.10
N TRP A 55 -7.60 -5.55 2.85
CA TRP A 55 -7.67 -6.31 4.09
C TRP A 55 -8.48 -5.59 5.15
N TYR A 56 -8.35 -4.27 5.27
CA TYR A 56 -9.15 -3.48 6.19
C TYR A 56 -10.65 -3.67 5.92
N ARG A 57 -11.09 -3.52 4.67
CA ARG A 57 -12.50 -3.73 4.28
C ARG A 57 -12.95 -5.18 4.44
N ALA A 58 -12.12 -6.14 4.05
CA ALA A 58 -12.45 -7.56 4.11
C ALA A 58 -12.50 -8.10 5.55
N THR A 59 -11.84 -7.44 6.50
CA THR A 59 -11.80 -7.84 7.91
C THR A 59 -12.58 -6.85 8.76
N LEU A 60 -11.95 -5.77 9.19
CA LEU A 60 -12.47 -4.78 10.13
C LEU A 60 -13.69 -4.00 9.59
N GLY A 61 -13.65 -3.58 8.33
CA GLY A 61 -14.70 -2.79 7.70
C GLY A 61 -15.97 -3.57 7.34
N ALA A 62 -15.96 -4.90 7.43
CA ALA A 62 -17.16 -5.72 7.31
C ALA A 62 -17.95 -5.81 8.64
N TRP A 63 -17.31 -5.48 9.76
CA TRP A 63 -17.88 -5.52 11.11
C TRP A 63 -18.10 -4.12 11.73
N LEU A 64 -17.79 -3.06 10.98
CA LEU A 64 -18.10 -1.66 11.30
C LEU A 64 -19.23 -1.18 10.39
#